data_AF-A0A511QLX0-F1
#
_entry.id   AF-A0A511QLX0-F1
#
_cell.length_a   1.000
_cell.length_b   1.000
_cell.length_c   1.000
_cell.angle_alpha   90.00
_cell.angle_beta   90.00
_cell.angle_gamma   90.00
#
_symmetry.space_group_name_H-M   'P 1'
#
loop_
_entity.id
_entity.type
_entity.pdbx_description
1 polymer ?
#
loop_
_entity_poly.entity_id
_entity_poly.type
_entity_poly.pdbx_seq_one_letter_code
_entity_poly.pdbx_strand_id
1 'polypeptide(L)'
;MKFVPIDSISKTLEGSKAIQLHRMRFQHLLANIPKSDPLHDELNQLINLSDKFKNLEVSVGIADAQTIHQFNALSDQLSSKLNEMRF
;
A
#
# COMPACT_ATOMS: atom_id res chain seq x y z
N MET A 1 -11.58 18.00 11.60
CA MET A 1 -10.99 16.79 10.98
C MET A 1 -9.64 17.17 10.39
N LYS A 2 -8.56 16.47 10.73
CA LYS A 2 -7.26 16.65 10.04
C LYS A 2 -7.35 15.91 8.71
N PHE A 3 -7.11 16.61 7.61
CA PHE A 3 -7.04 16.00 6.29
C PHE A 3 -5.76 15.17 6.19
N VAL A 4 -5.87 13.90 5.79
CA VAL A 4 -4.73 13.04 5.50
C VAL A 4 -4.54 13.07 3.98
N PRO A 5 -3.38 13.53 3.47
CA PRO A 5 -3.13 13.58 2.03
C PRO A 5 -3.25 12.19 1.38
N ILE A 6 -3.79 12.14 0.16
CA ILE A 6 -3.94 10.89 -0.61
C ILE A 6 -2.61 10.17 -0.78
N ASP A 7 -1.52 10.90 -1.03
CA ASP A 7 -0.17 10.31 -1.15
C ASP A 7 0.27 9.59 0.13
N SER A 8 -0.10 10.13 1.30
CA SER A 8 0.18 9.48 2.58
C SER A 8 -0.62 8.20 2.74
N ILE A 9 -1.87 8.18 2.27
CA ILE A 9 -2.73 6.99 2.30
C ILE A 9 -2.16 5.92 1.36
N SER A 10 -1.83 6.28 0.11
CA SER A 10 -1.24 5.36 -0.88
C SER A 10 0.05 4.73 -0.37
N LYS A 11 0.98 5.54 0.16
CA LYS A 11 2.25 5.04 0.73
C LYS A 11 2.04 4.10 1.91
N THR A 12 1.07 4.39 2.78
CA THR A 12 0.72 3.51 3.91
C THR A 12 0.12 2.18 3.44
N LEU A 13 -0.74 2.19 2.41
CA LEU A 13 -1.32 0.97 1.84
C LEU A 13 -0.27 0.10 1.15
N GLU A 14 0.63 0.71 0.36
CA GLU A 14 1.75 0.01 -0.28
C GLU A 14 2.68 -0.62 0.74
N GLY A 15 3.09 0.15 1.77
CA GLY A 15 3.93 -0.34 2.86
C GLY A 15 3.29 -1.50 3.61
N SER A 16 2.00 -1.39 3.93
CA SER A 16 1.25 -2.48 4.58
C SER A 16 1.21 -3.76 3.73
N LYS A 17 0.93 -3.64 2.43
CA LYS A 17 0.92 -4.79 1.51
C LYS A 17 2.29 -5.46 1.42
N ALA A 18 3.36 -4.68 1.35
CA ALA A 18 4.73 -5.21 1.33
C ALA A 18 5.07 -5.97 2.62
N ILE A 19 4.66 -5.44 3.78
CA ILE A 19 4.84 -6.11 5.07
C ILE A 19 4.06 -7.41 5.15
N GLN A 20 2.81 -7.42 4.67
CA GLN A 20 1.98 -8.63 4.61
C GLN A 20 2.55 -9.69 3.66
N LEU A 21 3.06 -9.28 2.49
CA LEU A 21 3.71 -10.19 1.53
C LEU A 21 4.92 -10.91 2.13
N HIS A 22 5.69 -10.20 2.96
CA HIS A 22 6.88 -10.74 3.61
C HIS A 22 6.66 -11.10 5.09
N ARG A 23 5.39 -11.24 5.53
CA ARG A 23 5.02 -11.44 6.93
C ARG A 23 5.77 -12.57 7.61
N MET A 24 5.85 -13.74 6.98
CA MET A 24 6.54 -14.89 7.55
C MET A 24 8.03 -14.59 7.81
N ARG A 25 8.68 -13.82 6.93
CA ARG A 25 10.08 -13.43 7.12
C ARG A 25 10.23 -12.46 8.29
N PHE A 26 9.30 -11.51 8.43
CA PHE A 26 9.28 -10.58 9.56
C PHE A 26 8.98 -11.28 10.89
N GLN A 27 8.06 -12.23 10.93
CA GLN A 27 7.78 -13.04 12.12
C GLN A 27 8.98 -13.91 12.50
N HIS A 28 9.65 -14.52 11.51
CA HIS A 28 10.87 -15.27 11.75
C HIS A 28 11.99 -14.36 12.27
N LEU A 29 12.16 -13.17 11.71
CA LEU A 29 13.13 -12.19 12.19
C LEU A 29 12.80 -11.80 13.64
N LEU A 30 11.54 -11.48 13.94
CA LEU A 30 11.08 -11.12 15.29
C LEU A 30 11.37 -12.22 16.32
N ALA A 31 11.17 -13.49 15.97
CA ALA A 31 11.44 -14.61 16.85
C ALA A 31 12.93 -14.79 17.19
N ASN A 32 13.83 -14.24 16.37
CA ASN A 32 15.27 -14.37 16.50
C ASN A 32 15.94 -13.12 17.10
N ILE A 33 15.19 -12.04 17.33
CA ILE A 33 15.72 -10.82 17.96
C ILE A 33 15.46 -10.89 19.48
N PRO A 34 16.43 -10.52 20.33
CA PRO A 34 16.21 -10.41 21.77
C PRO A 34 15.12 -9.40 22.11
N LYS A 35 14.27 -9.68 23.09
CA LYS A 35 13.20 -8.75 23.51
C LYS A 35 13.70 -7.41 24.06
N SER A 36 14.96 -7.36 24.50
CA SER A 36 15.61 -6.13 24.96
C SER A 36 16.12 -5.25 23.81
N ASP A 37 16.12 -5.76 22.59
CA ASP A 37 16.54 -5.03 21.41
C ASP A 37 15.45 -4.01 21.02
N PRO A 38 15.77 -2.73 20.84
CA PRO A 38 14.82 -1.72 20.38
C PRO A 38 14.08 -2.10 19.09
N LEU A 39 14.73 -2.85 18.19
CA LEU A 39 14.14 -3.31 16.93
C LEU A 39 13.02 -4.33 17.14
N HIS A 40 13.05 -5.09 18.24
CA HIS A 40 12.01 -6.10 18.53
C HIS A 40 10.63 -5.44 18.66
N ASP A 41 10.55 -4.36 19.44
CA ASP A 41 9.29 -3.65 19.68
C ASP A 41 8.80 -2.93 18.43
N GLU A 42 9.71 -2.29 17.69
CA GLU A 42 9.37 -1.62 16.42
C GLU A 42 8.84 -2.61 15.38
N LEU A 43 9.49 -3.77 15.21
CA LEU A 43 9.08 -4.80 14.27
C LEU A 43 7.74 -5.43 14.66
N ASN A 44 7.55 -5.71 15.96
CA ASN A 44 6.28 -6.22 16.47
C ASN A 44 5.14 -5.21 16.24
N GLN A 45 5.37 -3.92 16.51
CA GLN A 45 4.39 -2.87 16.22
C GLN A 45 4.08 -2.77 14.73
N LEU A 46 5.10 -2.85 13.87
CA LEU A 46 4.95 -2.77 12.41
C LEU A 46 4.10 -3.94 11.87
N ILE A 47 4.37 -5.17 12.31
CA ILE A 47 3.58 -6.35 11.95
C ILE A 47 2.12 -6.18 12.42
N ASN A 48 1.91 -5.77 13.67
CA ASN A 48 0.57 -5.58 14.23
C ASN A 48 -0.21 -4.45 13.53
N LEU A 49 0.46 -3.36 13.16
CA LEU A 49 -0.14 -2.28 12.39
C LEU A 49 -0.53 -2.77 10.99
N SER A 50 0.35 -3.53 10.32
CA SER A 50 0.04 -4.11 9.01
C SER A 50 -1.19 -5.04 9.04
N ASP A 51 -1.41 -5.77 10.15
CA ASP A 51 -2.61 -6.61 10.32
C ASP A 51 -3.89 -5.80 10.47
N LYS A 52 -3.82 -4.65 11.13
CA LYS A 52 -4.97 -3.73 11.21
C LYS A 52 -5.33 -3.19 9.82
N PHE A 53 -4.32 -2.98 8.97
CA PHE A 53 -4.53 -2.59 7.57
C PHE A 53 -5.01 -3.73 6.67
N LYS A 54 -4.78 -5.01 7.04
CA LYS A 54 -5.35 -6.17 6.30
C LYS A 54 -6.88 -6.17 6.33
N ASN A 55 -7.46 -5.76 7.46
CA ASN A 55 -8.92 -5.62 7.63
C ASN A 55 -9.44 -4.28 7.11
N LEU A 56 -8.53 -3.33 6.86
CA LEU A 56 -8.78 -2.15 6.06
C LEU A 56 -8.72 -2.58 4.58
N GLU A 57 -9.66 -3.46 4.20
CA GLU A 57 -10.04 -3.59 2.81
C GLU A 57 -10.50 -2.19 2.40
N VAL A 58 -9.60 -1.42 1.79
CA VAL A 58 -10.03 -0.40 0.85
C VAL A 58 -10.69 -1.21 -0.25
N SER A 59 -11.98 -1.47 -0.08
CA SER A 59 -12.82 -2.11 -1.07
C SER A 59 -12.87 -1.16 -2.24
N VAL A 60 -11.84 -1.21 -3.06
CA VAL A 60 -11.98 -0.99 -4.48
C VAL A 60 -12.65 -2.28 -4.92
N GLY A 61 -13.99 -2.29 -4.89
CA GLY A 61 -14.76 -3.43 -5.38
C GLY A 61 -14.30 -3.77 -6.81
N ILE A 62 -14.62 -4.96 -7.30
CA ILE A 62 -14.30 -5.34 -8.69
C ILE A 62 -14.76 -4.25 -9.69
N ALA A 63 -15.89 -3.61 -9.38
CA ALA A 63 -16.40 -2.45 -10.10
C ALA A 63 -15.42 -1.26 -10.06
N ASP A 64 -14.91 -0.90 -8.88
CA ASP A 64 -13.96 0.21 -8.72
C ASP A 64 -12.60 -0.10 -9.39
N ALA A 65 -12.16 -1.35 -9.37
CA ALA A 65 -10.92 -1.76 -10.04
C ALA A 65 -11.07 -1.66 -11.57
N GLN A 66 -12.20 -2.11 -12.10
CA GLN A 66 -12.55 -1.95 -13.50
C GLN A 66 -12.65 -0.47 -13.89
N THR A 67 -13.27 0.36 -13.06
CA THR A 67 -13.35 1.82 -13.27
C THR A 67 -11.97 2.47 -13.25
N ILE A 68 -11.08 2.10 -12.34
CA ILE A 68 -9.70 2.61 -12.30
C ILE A 68 -8.93 2.18 -13.57
N HIS A 69 -9.07 0.93 -14.01
CA HIS A 69 -8.45 0.46 -15.24
C HIS A 69 -8.96 1.21 -16.47
N GLN A 70 -10.27 1.45 -16.56
CA GLN A 70 -10.88 2.24 -17.64
C GLN A 70 -10.40 3.69 -17.62
N PHE A 71 -10.34 4.31 -16.45
CA PHE A 71 -9.85 5.67 -16.28
C PHE A 71 -8.38 5.79 -16.74
N ASN A 72 -7.52 4.88 -16.29
CA ASN A 72 -6.10 4.87 -16.68
C ASN A 72 -5.93 4.68 -18.19
N ALA A 73 -6.65 3.72 -18.79
CA ALA A 73 -6.60 3.50 -20.24
C ALA A 73 -7.03 4.74 -21.04
N LEU A 74 -8.09 5.43 -20.61
CA LEU A 74 -8.55 6.67 -21.24
C LEU A 74 -7.53 7.81 -21.07
N SER A 75 -6.93 7.92 -19.88
CA SER A 75 -5.89 8.91 -19.59
C SER A 75 -4.67 8.71 -20.50
N ASP A 76 -4.21 7.47 -20.66
CA ASP A 76 -3.06 7.14 -21.53
C ASP A 76 -3.37 7.41 -23.01
N GLN A 77 -4.57 7.05 -23.47
CA GLN A 77 -5.02 7.35 -24.82
C GLN A 77 -5.09 8.85 -25.09
N LEU A 78 -5.61 9.64 -24.15
CA LEU A 78 -5.68 11.09 -24.28
C LEU A 78 -4.28 11.71 -24.27
N SER A 79 -3.39 11.24 -23.39
CA SER A 79 -2.01 11.68 -23.31
C SER A 79 -1.25 11.41 -24.62
N SER A 80 -1.41 10.21 -25.22
CA SER A 80 -0.82 9.89 -26.53
C SER A 80 -1.31 10.83 -27.61
N LYS A 81 -2.63 11.05 -27.71
CA LYS A 81 -3.21 11.96 -28.71
C LYS A 81 -2.76 13.40 -28.56
N LEU A 82 -2.68 13.90 -27.33
CA LEU A 82 -2.19 15.26 -27.05
C LEU A 82 -0.71 15.41 -27.42
N ASN A 83 0.09 14.37 -27.20
CA ASN A 83 1.49 14.35 -27.64
C ASN A 83 1.61 14.29 -29.17
N GLU A 84 0.75 13.54 -29.85
CA GLU A 84 0.70 13.48 -31.32
C GLU A 84 0.27 14.81 -31.96
N MET A 85 -0.59 15.59 -31.28
CA MET A 85 -0.99 16.94 -31.73
C MET A 85 0.06 18.03 -31.48
N ARG A 86 1.12 17.71 -30.72
CA ARG A 86 2.24 18.61 -30.43
C ARG A 86 3.37 18.51 -31.49
N PHE A 87 3.23 17.60 -32.45
CA PHE A 87 4.08 17.45 -33.63
C PHE A 87 3.26 17.71 -34.91
#